data_AF-A0A4Q9UZ44-F1
#
_entry.id   AF-A0A4Q9UZ44-F1
#
_cell.length_a   1.000
_cell.length_b   1.000
_cell.length_c   1.000
_cell.angle_alpha   90.00
_cell.angle_beta   90.00
_cell.angle_gamma   90.00
#
_symmetry.space_group_name_H-M   'P 1'
#
loop_
_entity.id
_entity.type
_entity.pdbx_description
1 polymer ?
#
loop_
_entity_poly.entity_id
_entity_poly.type
_entity_poly.pdbx_seq_one_letter_code
_entity_poly.pdbx_strand_id
1 'polypeptide(L)'
;MSNRNPYREPVPEPVPEPVPEPATDPAAPATNLSASLAPDPITNSTTDLADTPQLPTGTDVVLAAQTLGNTIRRTPLEISPRLSALAQRTIYLKREDIQVGRSYKVRGAFNFISSLDKADAARGVVCASAGNHAQGVAFACNTLHIRGTIFIPTTTPRQKRHRIRDIGGDWIELIEYGTTFDECARRATEFAVEHGGVYVHPFDDVRTIAGQGTVVKEIFEQAQETPTCVVVPIGGGGLLAGTLAWVKQFHPSVKVIGVEPSGAASMQAALAAGEPVTLSEVDSFADGTAVARAGNITFEMARQFCDAVVTVPEGAISSEMLDLYQVEGIITEPSGALSVAALRGYLDLDQLPPGPIAFIISGGNNDVSRYDDIVERSMIHEGLRHYFLVTFPQQPGALRLFLDEVLSDGEDIILFEYTKKNNRETGPALVGIEIDDPNNLDSLLKRMDASAIHTEKLEPNSPSFGFLL
;
A
#
# COMPACT_ATOMS: atom_id res chain seq x y z
N MET A 1 -3.47 -45.29 60.76
CA MET A 1 -4.83 -45.74 61.09
C MET A 1 -5.61 -44.55 61.65
N SER A 2 -6.86 -44.41 61.19
CA SER A 2 -7.92 -43.47 61.61
C SER A 2 -7.98 -42.06 61.00
N ASN A 3 -8.63 -42.00 59.84
CA ASN A 3 -9.68 -41.06 59.40
C ASN A 3 -9.84 -39.70 60.09
N ARG A 4 -9.75 -38.62 59.30
CA ARG A 4 -10.80 -37.58 59.20
C ARG A 4 -10.76 -36.93 57.79
N ASN A 5 -11.86 -37.08 57.04
CA ASN A 5 -12.13 -36.37 55.79
C ASN A 5 -13.21 -35.30 56.07
N PRO A 6 -12.97 -34.00 55.83
CA PRO A 6 -13.97 -32.97 56.01
C PRO A 6 -14.18 -32.15 54.72
N TYR A 7 -14.78 -32.72 53.68
CA TYR A 7 -15.37 -31.90 52.59
C TYR A 7 -16.68 -32.55 52.14
N ARG A 8 -17.78 -31.83 52.43
CA ARG A 8 -19.15 -32.15 52.04
C ARG A 8 -19.51 -31.13 50.95
N GLU A 9 -19.77 -31.60 49.74
CA GLU A 9 -20.18 -30.76 48.60
C GLU A 9 -21.57 -30.12 48.84
N PRO A 10 -21.79 -28.86 48.42
CA PRO A 10 -23.11 -28.26 48.42
C PRO A 10 -23.92 -28.62 47.16
N VAL A 11 -25.21 -28.85 47.37
CA VAL A 11 -26.24 -29.19 46.36
C VAL A 11 -26.55 -27.97 45.46
N PRO A 12 -26.77 -28.13 44.14
CA PRO A 12 -27.09 -27.02 43.25
C PRO A 12 -28.57 -26.57 43.35
N GLU A 13 -28.79 -25.26 43.35
CA GLU A 13 -30.12 -24.63 43.24
C GLU A 13 -30.65 -24.65 41.78
N PRO A 14 -31.98 -24.71 41.57
CA PRO A 14 -32.58 -24.86 40.24
C PRO A 14 -32.62 -23.54 39.44
N VAL A 15 -32.37 -23.67 38.14
CA VAL A 15 -32.39 -22.59 37.13
C VAL A 15 -33.84 -22.26 36.73
N PRO A 16 -34.24 -20.97 36.63
CA PRO A 16 -35.58 -20.60 36.16
C PRO A 16 -35.70 -20.63 34.62
N GLU A 17 -36.86 -21.11 34.13
CA GLU A 17 -37.23 -21.22 32.72
C GLU A 17 -37.48 -19.86 32.03
N PRO A 18 -37.31 -19.76 30.69
CA PRO A 18 -37.48 -18.52 29.94
C PRO A 18 -38.95 -18.18 29.66
N VAL A 19 -39.28 -16.88 29.79
CA VAL A 19 -40.60 -16.29 29.50
C VAL A 19 -40.71 -15.98 28.00
N PRO A 20 -41.84 -16.23 27.32
CA PRO A 20 -41.99 -16.03 25.88
C PRO A 20 -42.26 -14.56 25.50
N GLU A 21 -41.71 -14.12 24.38
CA GLU A 21 -41.98 -12.81 23.75
C GLU A 21 -43.38 -12.75 23.13
N PRO A 22 -44.07 -11.59 23.17
CA PRO A 22 -45.24 -11.35 22.35
C PRO A 22 -44.88 -10.60 21.05
N ALA A 23 -45.39 -11.10 19.92
CA ALA A 23 -45.44 -10.38 18.66
C ALA A 23 -46.56 -9.32 18.65
N THR A 24 -46.35 -8.17 17.99
CA THR A 24 -47.33 -7.46 17.13
C THR A 24 -46.73 -6.19 16.49
N ASP A 25 -47.09 -5.97 15.22
CA ASP A 25 -46.75 -4.87 14.31
C ASP A 25 -47.91 -3.83 14.25
N PRO A 26 -47.96 -2.84 13.33
CA PRO A 26 -47.47 -1.45 13.36
C PRO A 26 -48.59 -0.37 13.56
N ALA A 27 -48.23 0.86 13.97
CA ALA A 27 -48.81 2.15 13.50
C ALA A 27 -48.35 3.38 14.34
N ALA A 28 -47.98 4.46 13.65
CA ALA A 28 -47.72 5.83 14.14
C ALA A 28 -49.03 6.56 14.60
N PRO A 29 -49.07 7.80 15.18
CA PRO A 29 -48.04 8.86 15.21
C PRO A 29 -47.85 9.69 16.51
N ALA A 30 -46.72 10.42 16.54
CA ALA A 30 -46.38 11.71 17.18
C ALA A 30 -46.88 12.08 18.60
N THR A 31 -45.95 12.43 19.50
CA THR A 31 -45.70 13.84 19.90
C THR A 31 -44.55 14.01 20.90
N ASN A 32 -43.83 15.11 20.70
CA ASN A 32 -42.71 15.72 21.44
C ASN A 32 -42.70 15.63 22.98
N LEU A 33 -41.50 15.45 23.54
CA LEU A 33 -40.97 16.28 24.62
C LEU A 33 -39.44 16.41 24.47
N SER A 34 -39.01 17.66 24.46
CA SER A 34 -37.66 18.19 24.22
C SER A 34 -36.76 18.16 25.46
N ALA A 35 -35.47 17.88 25.28
CA ALA A 35 -34.40 18.41 26.13
C ALA A 35 -33.19 18.78 25.27
N SER A 36 -32.92 20.09 25.26
CA SER A 36 -31.90 20.84 24.55
C SER A 36 -30.50 20.64 25.13
N LEU A 37 -29.51 20.42 24.27
CA LEU A 37 -28.11 20.80 24.50
C LEU A 37 -27.69 21.70 23.32
N ALA A 38 -27.39 22.95 23.64
CA ALA A 38 -27.08 24.02 22.68
C ALA A 38 -25.63 23.92 22.15
N PRO A 39 -25.37 24.47 20.94
CA PRO A 39 -24.04 24.59 20.36
C PRO A 39 -23.32 25.88 20.78
N ASP A 40 -22.00 25.82 20.93
CA ASP A 40 -21.13 26.98 21.19
C ASP A 40 -20.62 27.64 19.88
N PRO A 41 -20.22 28.93 19.91
CA PRO A 41 -20.68 29.90 18.92
C PRO A 41 -19.75 30.12 17.71
N ILE A 42 -20.41 30.34 16.58
CA ILE A 42 -19.88 30.81 15.29
C ILE A 42 -19.44 32.27 15.42
N THR A 43 -18.19 32.57 15.06
CA THR A 43 -17.75 33.92 14.73
C THR A 43 -18.13 34.24 13.28
N ASN A 44 -18.79 35.38 13.09
CA ASN A 44 -19.24 35.89 11.80
C ASN A 44 -18.08 36.15 10.83
N SER A 45 -18.12 35.52 9.65
CA SER A 45 -17.74 36.15 8.38
C SER A 45 -18.45 35.44 7.22
N THR A 46 -19.42 36.14 6.62
CA THR A 46 -19.89 36.05 5.22
C THR A 46 -19.83 34.70 4.50
N THR A 47 -21.00 34.12 4.25
CA THR A 47 -21.29 32.94 3.43
C THR A 47 -21.00 33.12 1.92
N ASP A 48 -20.61 32.00 1.31
CA ASP A 48 -20.80 31.56 -0.09
C ASP A 48 -19.96 32.15 -1.24
N LEU A 49 -18.76 31.61 -1.36
CA LEU A 49 -18.37 30.82 -2.54
C LEU A 49 -17.92 29.45 -2.00
N ALA A 50 -18.41 28.33 -2.54
CA ALA A 50 -17.85 27.03 -2.20
C ALA A 50 -16.35 27.06 -2.54
N ASP A 51 -15.49 26.99 -1.52
CA ASP A 51 -14.03 27.01 -1.64
C ASP A 51 -13.60 25.75 -2.39
N THR A 52 -13.62 25.84 -3.72
CA THR A 52 -13.08 24.79 -4.58
C THR A 52 -11.57 24.78 -4.34
N PRO A 53 -10.98 23.67 -3.88
CA PRO A 53 -9.57 23.65 -3.56
C PRO A 53 -8.76 24.08 -4.79
N GLN A 54 -7.80 24.99 -4.60
CA GLN A 54 -6.92 25.42 -5.67
C GLN A 54 -6.17 24.21 -6.23
N LEU A 55 -6.38 23.92 -7.51
CA LEU A 55 -5.75 22.79 -8.17
C LEU A 55 -4.34 23.15 -8.68
N PRO A 56 -3.38 22.21 -8.62
CA PRO A 56 -2.03 22.41 -9.16
C PRO A 56 -2.07 22.51 -10.69
N THR A 57 -1.22 23.35 -11.26
CA THR A 57 -1.06 23.53 -12.71
C THR A 57 0.27 22.99 -13.20
N GLY A 58 0.39 22.79 -14.52
CA GLY A 58 1.67 22.46 -15.14
C GLY A 58 2.71 23.57 -14.97
N THR A 59 2.28 24.83 -14.84
CA THR A 59 3.18 25.95 -14.52
C THR A 59 3.80 25.79 -13.13
N ASP A 60 3.03 25.35 -12.13
CA ASP A 60 3.55 25.08 -10.78
C ASP A 60 4.62 23.98 -10.81
N VAL A 61 4.44 22.96 -11.66
CA VAL A 61 5.44 21.91 -11.87
C VAL A 61 6.72 22.45 -12.51
N VAL A 62 6.61 23.39 -13.47
CA VAL A 62 7.79 24.03 -14.09
C VAL A 62 8.54 24.88 -13.06
N LEU A 63 7.84 25.65 -12.23
CA LEU A 63 8.44 26.42 -11.14
C LEU A 63 9.10 25.50 -10.11
N ALA A 64 8.43 24.42 -9.73
CA ALA A 64 9.00 23.42 -8.83
C ALA A 64 10.30 22.83 -9.39
N ALA A 65 10.34 22.49 -10.68
CA ALA A 65 11.56 21.97 -11.30
C ALA A 65 12.72 22.98 -11.25
N GLN A 66 12.44 24.29 -11.36
CA GLN A 66 13.46 25.33 -11.18
C GLN A 66 13.95 25.40 -9.72
N THR A 67 13.03 25.32 -8.76
CA THR A 67 13.33 25.31 -7.32
C THR A 67 14.19 24.12 -6.91
N LEU A 68 13.90 22.92 -7.44
CA LEU A 68 14.68 21.71 -7.14
C LEU A 68 16.11 21.80 -7.67
N GLY A 69 16.31 22.43 -8.84
CA GLY A 69 17.62 22.69 -9.43
C GLY A 69 18.52 21.46 -9.47
N ASN A 70 19.78 21.63 -9.06
CA ASN A 70 20.76 20.54 -8.96
C ASN A 70 20.76 19.84 -7.59
N THR A 71 19.92 20.28 -6.65
CA THR A 71 19.83 19.71 -5.30
C THR A 71 19.18 18.33 -5.35
N ILE A 72 18.16 18.18 -6.19
CA ILE A 72 17.51 16.89 -6.44
C ILE A 72 18.10 16.27 -7.70
N ARG A 73 18.39 14.96 -7.65
CA ARG A 73 18.96 14.24 -8.78
C ARG A 73 17.95 14.17 -9.91
N ARG A 74 18.35 14.54 -11.12
CA ARG A 74 17.64 14.17 -12.34
C ARG A 74 17.87 12.69 -12.61
N THR A 75 16.89 11.84 -12.32
CA THR A 75 17.03 10.38 -12.42
C THR A 75 17.04 9.91 -13.87
N PRO A 76 17.65 8.77 -14.19
CA PRO A 76 17.62 8.18 -15.53
C PRO A 76 16.19 7.87 -16.02
N LEU A 77 16.00 8.01 -17.33
CA LEU A 77 14.90 7.41 -18.07
C LEU A 77 15.50 6.31 -18.95
N GLU A 78 15.21 5.05 -18.63
CA GLU A 78 15.82 3.88 -19.25
C GLU A 78 14.80 3.18 -20.14
N ILE A 79 15.23 2.58 -21.25
CA ILE A 79 14.37 1.67 -22.03
C ILE A 79 14.53 0.27 -21.43
N SER A 80 13.42 -0.42 -21.10
CA SER A 80 13.47 -1.84 -20.71
C SER A 80 13.29 -2.73 -21.95
N PRO A 81 14.30 -3.52 -22.35
CA PRO A 81 14.16 -4.45 -23.47
C PRO A 81 13.11 -5.54 -23.21
N ARG A 82 13.06 -6.09 -22.00
CA ARG A 82 12.11 -7.14 -21.60
C ARG A 82 10.67 -6.64 -21.73
N LEU A 83 10.38 -5.51 -21.09
CA LEU A 83 9.03 -4.95 -21.11
C LEU A 83 8.65 -4.42 -22.49
N SER A 84 9.62 -3.91 -23.25
CA SER A 84 9.36 -3.48 -24.63
C SER A 84 9.00 -4.64 -25.54
N ALA A 85 9.67 -5.79 -25.38
CA ALA A 85 9.33 -7.01 -26.10
C ALA A 85 7.95 -7.54 -25.70
N LEU A 86 7.62 -7.54 -24.40
CA LEU A 86 6.31 -7.95 -23.87
C LEU A 86 5.17 -7.08 -24.42
N ALA A 87 5.35 -5.75 -24.38
CA ALA A 87 4.33 -4.79 -24.81
C ALA A 87 4.33 -4.53 -26.32
N GLN A 88 5.28 -5.09 -27.08
CA GLN A 88 5.53 -4.82 -28.50
C GLN A 88 5.62 -3.31 -28.83
N ARG A 89 6.12 -2.51 -27.89
CA ARG A 89 6.23 -1.04 -27.93
C ARG A 89 7.39 -0.61 -27.05
N THR A 90 7.95 0.58 -27.29
CA THR A 90 9.01 1.12 -26.42
C THR A 90 8.49 1.37 -25.01
N ILE A 91 9.09 0.73 -24.01
CA ILE A 91 8.81 0.96 -22.60
C ILE A 91 9.93 1.77 -21.96
N TYR A 92 9.58 2.95 -21.44
CA TYR A 92 10.46 3.78 -20.63
C TYR A 92 10.23 3.54 -19.13
N LEU A 93 11.31 3.42 -18.37
CA LEU A 93 11.34 3.32 -16.92
C LEU A 93 11.98 4.57 -16.32
N LYS A 94 11.21 5.33 -15.55
CA LYS A 94 11.71 6.48 -14.79
C LYS A 94 12.16 6.04 -13.41
N ARG A 95 13.48 6.07 -13.18
CA ARG A 95 14.18 5.43 -12.05
C ARG A 95 14.21 6.27 -10.77
N GLU A 96 13.05 6.53 -10.16
CA GLU A 96 12.98 7.25 -8.87
C GLU A 96 13.42 6.40 -7.67
N ASP A 97 13.60 5.08 -7.84
CA ASP A 97 14.22 4.18 -6.85
C ASP A 97 15.67 4.54 -6.50
N ILE A 98 16.39 5.20 -7.41
CA ILE A 98 17.77 5.69 -7.20
C ILE A 98 17.84 7.20 -6.93
N GLN A 99 16.72 7.83 -6.59
CA GLN A 99 16.69 9.20 -6.10
C GLN A 99 17.37 9.32 -4.72
N VAL A 100 17.70 10.53 -4.29
CA VAL A 100 18.02 10.81 -2.89
C VAL A 100 16.88 10.35 -1.99
N GLY A 101 17.19 9.59 -0.93
CA GLY A 101 16.15 8.93 -0.12
C GLY A 101 15.46 7.75 -0.81
N ARG A 102 15.95 7.31 -1.99
CA ARG A 102 15.49 6.15 -2.78
C ARG A 102 14.01 6.16 -3.14
N SER A 103 13.42 7.34 -3.32
CA SER A 103 12.06 7.49 -3.84
C SER A 103 11.80 8.91 -4.35
N TYR A 104 10.72 9.08 -5.11
CA TYR A 104 10.30 10.38 -5.64
C TYR A 104 9.92 11.42 -4.56
N LYS A 105 9.59 10.99 -3.34
CA LYS A 105 8.99 11.84 -2.29
C LYS A 105 9.82 13.06 -1.92
N VAL A 106 11.14 12.98 -2.08
CA VAL A 106 12.07 14.09 -1.83
C VAL A 106 11.72 15.33 -2.67
N ARG A 107 11.16 15.16 -3.88
CA ARG A 107 10.85 16.26 -4.79
C ARG A 107 9.77 17.18 -4.21
N GLY A 108 8.63 16.62 -3.82
CA GLY A 108 7.55 17.39 -3.20
C GLY A 108 7.89 17.91 -1.82
N ALA A 109 8.58 17.12 -0.99
CA ALA A 109 9.01 17.59 0.33
C ALA A 109 9.96 18.79 0.21
N PHE A 110 10.96 18.72 -0.67
CA PHE A 110 11.89 19.83 -0.89
C PHE A 110 11.18 21.04 -1.49
N ASN A 111 10.32 20.86 -2.50
CA ASN A 111 9.56 21.97 -3.10
C ASN A 111 8.65 22.66 -2.09
N PHE A 112 7.93 21.89 -1.26
CA PHE A 112 7.09 22.44 -0.20
C PHE A 112 7.93 23.29 0.76
N ILE A 113 8.99 22.72 1.32
CA ILE A 113 9.75 23.36 2.41
C ILE A 113 10.56 24.57 1.90
N SER A 114 11.09 24.50 0.69
CA SER A 114 11.81 25.63 0.06
C SER A 114 10.89 26.79 -0.34
N SER A 115 9.58 26.55 -0.50
CA SER A 115 8.59 27.58 -0.81
C SER A 115 8.06 28.33 0.42
N LEU A 116 8.44 27.92 1.63
CA LEU A 116 8.02 28.59 2.85
C LEU A 116 8.62 30.00 2.93
N ASP A 117 7.83 30.94 3.43
CA ASP A 117 8.36 32.26 3.77
C ASP A 117 9.26 32.18 5.02
N LYS A 118 9.95 33.28 5.32
CA LYS A 118 10.88 33.32 6.46
C LYS A 118 10.20 33.09 7.81
N ALA A 119 8.95 33.53 7.96
CA ALA A 119 8.22 33.38 9.22
C ALA A 119 7.79 31.92 9.42
N ASP A 120 7.31 31.28 8.36
CA ASP A 120 6.93 29.86 8.33
C ASP A 120 8.13 28.95 8.52
N ALA A 121 9.23 29.20 7.79
CA ALA A 121 10.47 28.46 7.95
C ALA A 121 11.06 28.57 9.37
N ALA A 122 10.93 29.74 10.02
CA ALA A 122 11.39 29.94 11.39
C ALA A 122 10.57 29.17 12.44
N ARG A 123 9.29 28.89 12.17
CA ARG A 123 8.44 28.05 13.03
C ARG A 123 8.72 26.56 12.87
N GLY A 124 9.43 26.17 11.81
CA GLY A 124 9.75 24.78 11.51
C GLY A 124 8.57 24.02 10.90
N VAL A 125 8.85 22.78 10.51
CA VAL A 125 7.92 21.92 9.78
C VAL A 125 7.61 20.65 10.54
N VAL A 126 6.43 20.09 10.33
CA VAL A 126 5.95 18.89 11.02
C VAL A 126 5.39 17.91 10.00
N CYS A 127 5.68 16.62 10.14
CA CYS A 127 5.00 15.59 9.34
C CYS A 127 4.80 14.30 10.14
N ALA A 128 3.94 13.41 9.63
CA ALA A 128 3.82 12.04 10.09
C ALA A 128 4.16 11.08 8.95
N SER A 129 5.13 10.20 9.14
CA SER A 129 5.50 9.14 8.19
C SER A 129 6.64 8.30 8.76
N ALA A 130 6.57 6.98 8.65
CA ALA A 130 7.71 6.10 8.92
C ALA A 130 8.50 5.69 7.67
N GLY A 131 8.13 6.19 6.47
CA GLY A 131 8.68 5.76 5.19
C GLY A 131 9.23 6.89 4.33
N ASN A 132 8.97 6.80 3.02
CA ASN A 132 9.54 7.66 1.99
C ASN A 132 9.31 9.16 2.20
N HIS A 133 8.13 9.56 2.69
CA HIS A 133 7.83 10.97 2.94
C HIS A 133 8.70 11.56 4.05
N ALA A 134 8.90 10.83 5.14
CA ALA A 134 9.76 11.27 6.24
C ALA A 134 11.23 11.38 5.82
N GLN A 135 11.73 10.46 4.99
CA GLN A 135 13.07 10.60 4.40
C GLN A 135 13.17 11.86 3.53
N GLY A 136 12.14 12.16 2.73
CA GLY A 136 12.09 13.39 1.92
C GLY A 136 12.07 14.67 2.76
N VAL A 137 11.24 14.72 3.80
CA VAL A 137 11.18 15.86 4.74
C VAL A 137 12.49 16.01 5.48
N ALA A 138 13.06 14.92 6.00
CA ALA A 138 14.35 14.94 6.69
C ALA A 138 15.47 15.49 5.80
N PHE A 139 15.53 15.06 4.54
CA PHE A 139 16.52 15.55 3.58
C PHE A 139 16.36 17.06 3.34
N ALA A 140 15.13 17.52 3.14
CA ALA A 140 14.83 18.93 2.91
C ALA A 140 15.17 19.80 4.12
N CYS A 141 14.81 19.37 5.33
CA CYS A 141 15.15 20.06 6.59
C CYS A 141 16.67 20.22 6.76
N ASN A 142 17.42 19.13 6.55
CA ASN A 142 18.88 19.15 6.66
C ASN A 142 19.52 20.07 5.61
N THR A 143 19.07 19.99 4.37
CA THR A 143 19.64 20.76 3.26
C THR A 143 19.34 22.26 3.38
N LEU A 144 18.13 22.62 3.82
CA LEU A 144 17.67 24.00 3.92
C LEU A 144 17.94 24.63 5.29
N HIS A 145 18.45 23.84 6.25
CA HIS A 145 18.67 24.26 7.63
C HIS A 145 17.38 24.77 8.30
N ILE A 146 16.28 24.02 8.11
CA ILE A 146 14.96 24.28 8.71
C ILE A 146 14.65 23.16 9.71
N ARG A 147 14.15 23.52 10.89
CA ARG A 147 13.81 22.55 11.94
C ARG A 147 12.61 21.71 11.52
N GLY A 148 12.73 20.39 11.61
CA GLY A 148 11.66 19.44 11.33
C GLY A 148 11.31 18.55 12.52
N THR A 149 10.03 18.33 12.77
CA THR A 149 9.54 17.34 13.73
C THR A 149 8.79 16.25 12.99
N ILE A 150 9.26 15.01 13.09
CA ILE A 150 8.71 13.86 12.35
C ILE A 150 8.10 12.87 13.33
N PHE A 151 6.79 12.68 13.24
CA PHE A 151 6.06 11.68 14.03
C PHE A 151 6.07 10.32 13.33
N ILE A 152 6.35 9.28 14.11
CA ILE A 152 6.40 7.89 13.66
C ILE A 152 5.72 6.95 14.67
N PRO A 153 5.12 5.83 14.22
CA PRO A 153 4.58 4.84 15.14
C PRO A 153 5.67 4.26 16.03
N THR A 154 5.32 3.92 17.28
CA THR A 154 6.23 3.25 18.23
C THR A 154 6.69 1.87 17.72
N THR A 155 5.89 1.25 16.86
CA THR A 155 6.17 -0.03 16.19
C THR A 155 7.16 0.09 15.02
N THR A 156 7.60 1.30 14.66
CA THR A 156 8.48 1.51 13.51
C THR A 156 9.83 0.77 13.68
N PRO A 157 10.23 -0.07 12.70
CA PRO A 157 11.50 -0.79 12.75
C PRO A 157 12.70 0.14 12.97
N ARG A 158 13.69 -0.32 13.74
CA ARG A 158 14.89 0.47 14.09
C ARG A 158 15.64 0.96 12.85
N GLN A 159 15.69 0.18 11.78
CA GLN A 159 16.37 0.53 10.53
C GLN A 159 15.72 1.73 9.82
N LYS A 160 14.38 1.76 9.72
CA LYS A 160 13.64 2.91 9.16
C LYS A 160 13.90 4.17 9.99
N ARG A 161 13.88 4.05 11.32
CA ARG A 161 14.20 5.16 12.25
C ARG A 161 15.61 5.70 12.07
N HIS A 162 16.60 4.82 12.05
CA HIS A 162 18.01 5.20 11.90
C HIS A 162 18.22 5.95 10.58
N ARG A 163 17.68 5.42 9.48
CA ARG A 163 17.80 6.05 8.17
C ARG A 163 17.20 7.46 8.11
N ILE A 164 16.05 7.69 8.74
CA ILE A 164 15.46 9.04 8.82
C ILE A 164 16.38 9.98 9.61
N ARG A 165 16.94 9.53 10.75
CA ARG A 165 17.92 10.31 11.55
C ARG A 165 19.18 10.62 10.75
N ASP A 166 19.74 9.64 10.04
CA ASP A 166 20.98 9.81 9.27
C ASP A 166 20.80 10.85 8.15
N ILE A 167 19.64 10.83 7.48
CA ILE A 167 19.33 11.78 6.41
C ILE A 167 19.09 13.19 6.97
N GLY A 168 18.37 13.29 8.09
CA GLY A 168 17.95 14.57 8.68
C GLY A 168 19.01 15.24 9.56
N GLY A 169 19.95 14.47 10.11
CA GLY A 169 20.97 14.95 11.04
C GLY A 169 20.38 15.74 12.22
N ASP A 170 21.08 16.79 12.62
CA ASP A 170 20.67 17.66 13.74
C ASP A 170 19.46 18.55 13.43
N TRP A 171 18.94 18.53 12.19
CA TRP A 171 17.84 19.38 11.75
C TRP A 171 16.47 18.77 11.98
N ILE A 172 16.41 17.50 12.37
CA ILE A 172 15.16 16.84 12.69
C ILE A 172 15.09 16.33 14.13
N GLU A 173 13.87 16.25 14.63
CA GLU A 173 13.50 15.49 15.81
C GLU A 173 12.53 14.38 15.40
N LEU A 174 12.79 13.13 15.81
CA LEU A 174 11.85 12.03 15.64
C LEU A 174 11.07 11.80 16.93
N ILE A 175 9.75 11.88 16.84
CA ILE A 175 8.83 11.63 17.95
C ILE A 175 8.10 10.31 17.69
N GLU A 176 8.32 9.33 18.56
CA GLU A 176 7.61 8.05 18.55
C GLU A 176 6.27 8.21 19.30
N TYR A 177 5.16 8.02 18.61
CA TYR A 177 3.82 8.21 19.18
C TYR A 177 2.82 7.22 18.57
N GLY A 178 1.91 6.69 19.38
CA GLY A 178 0.86 5.79 18.90
C GLY A 178 1.37 4.44 18.38
N THR A 179 0.44 3.58 18.01
CA THR A 179 0.70 2.25 17.45
C THR A 179 0.37 2.16 15.96
N THR A 180 -0.48 3.07 15.46
CA THR A 180 -0.92 3.14 14.07
C THR A 180 -0.47 4.43 13.39
N PHE A 181 -0.42 4.43 12.06
CA PHE A 181 -0.10 5.64 11.29
C PHE A 181 -1.11 6.77 11.52
N ASP A 182 -2.40 6.44 11.61
CA ASP A 182 -3.47 7.43 11.78
C ASP A 182 -3.36 8.17 13.12
N GLU A 183 -2.99 7.46 14.19
CA GLU A 183 -2.70 8.08 15.49
C GLU A 183 -1.53 9.06 15.39
N CYS A 184 -0.46 8.70 14.67
CA CYS A 184 0.68 9.60 14.45
C CYS A 184 0.28 10.82 13.62
N ALA A 185 -0.48 10.61 12.55
CA ALA A 185 -0.89 11.68 11.64
C ALA A 185 -1.80 12.70 12.34
N ARG A 186 -2.76 12.22 13.14
CA ARG A 186 -3.58 13.07 14.00
C ARG A 186 -2.72 13.86 14.99
N ARG A 187 -1.83 13.18 15.73
CA ARG A 187 -0.98 13.84 16.72
C ARG A 187 -0.04 14.88 16.09
N ALA A 188 0.54 14.58 14.93
CA ALA A 188 1.41 15.51 14.20
C ALA A 188 0.67 16.78 13.76
N THR A 189 -0.57 16.63 13.32
CA THR A 189 -1.44 17.75 12.95
C THR A 189 -1.77 18.61 14.17
N GLU A 190 -2.15 17.99 15.29
CA GLU A 190 -2.36 18.68 16.56
C GLU A 190 -1.10 19.40 17.04
N PHE A 191 0.06 18.76 16.95
CA PHE A 191 1.35 19.35 17.34
C PHE A 191 1.68 20.58 16.50
N ALA A 192 1.44 20.51 15.19
CA ALA A 192 1.64 21.63 14.28
C ALA A 192 0.77 22.84 14.67
N VAL A 193 -0.50 22.61 15.04
CA VAL A 193 -1.40 23.67 15.52
C VAL A 193 -0.92 24.23 16.87
N GLU A 194 -0.59 23.36 17.84
CA GLU A 194 -0.15 23.74 19.18
C GLU A 194 1.13 24.59 19.19
N HIS A 195 2.09 24.26 18.31
CA HIS A 195 3.42 24.89 18.28
C HIS A 195 3.60 25.89 17.13
N GLY A 196 2.56 26.08 16.31
CA GLY A 196 2.60 26.95 15.12
C GLY A 196 3.46 26.41 13.98
N GLY A 197 3.87 25.14 14.02
CA GLY A 197 4.65 24.51 12.96
C GLY A 197 3.84 24.30 11.68
N VAL A 198 4.53 24.21 10.54
CA VAL A 198 3.87 23.99 9.25
C VAL A 198 3.78 22.50 8.93
N TYR A 199 2.56 21.98 8.81
CA TYR A 199 2.36 20.57 8.46
C TYR A 199 2.66 20.30 6.98
N VAL A 200 3.58 19.37 6.70
CA VAL A 200 3.97 18.97 5.34
C VAL A 200 3.18 17.74 4.93
N HIS A 201 2.09 17.95 4.19
CA HIS A 201 1.25 16.85 3.74
C HIS A 201 1.99 15.94 2.74
N PRO A 202 1.94 14.60 2.89
CA PRO A 202 2.62 13.65 1.99
C PRO A 202 2.14 13.63 0.53
N PHE A 203 1.01 14.27 0.21
CA PHE A 203 0.39 14.19 -1.12
C PHE A 203 -0.70 15.25 -1.39
N ASP A 204 -1.46 15.72 -0.39
CA ASP A 204 -2.62 16.60 -0.58
C ASP A 204 -2.32 18.08 -0.32
N ASP A 205 -1.22 18.57 -0.90
CA ASP A 205 -0.85 20.00 -0.91
C ASP A 205 -0.31 20.38 -2.28
N VAL A 206 -0.74 21.50 -2.84
CA VAL A 206 -0.37 21.98 -4.19
C VAL A 206 1.15 22.03 -4.38
N ARG A 207 1.91 22.46 -3.37
CA ARG A 207 3.38 22.56 -3.43
C ARG A 207 4.02 21.18 -3.42
N THR A 208 3.51 20.27 -2.58
CA THR A 208 3.96 18.87 -2.59
C THR A 208 3.70 18.27 -3.96
N ILE A 209 2.47 18.39 -4.48
CA ILE A 209 2.04 17.85 -5.78
C ILE A 209 2.89 18.39 -6.93
N ALA A 210 3.11 19.71 -6.97
CA ALA A 210 3.93 20.35 -8.00
C ALA A 210 5.36 19.80 -8.02
N GLY A 211 5.96 19.60 -6.84
CA GLY A 211 7.27 18.97 -6.72
C GLY A 211 7.25 17.52 -7.24
N GLN A 212 6.24 16.72 -6.92
CA GLN A 212 6.14 15.36 -7.43
C GLN A 212 5.94 15.32 -8.97
N GLY A 213 5.21 16.30 -9.53
CA GLY A 213 5.02 16.44 -10.97
C GLY A 213 6.32 16.66 -11.77
N THR A 214 7.41 17.08 -11.12
CA THR A 214 8.71 17.23 -11.80
C THR A 214 9.23 15.91 -12.37
N VAL A 215 8.78 14.77 -11.84
CA VAL A 215 9.09 13.43 -12.39
C VAL A 215 8.64 13.32 -13.85
N VAL A 216 7.40 13.68 -14.17
CA VAL A 216 6.88 13.56 -15.55
C VAL A 216 7.49 14.59 -16.47
N LYS A 217 7.76 15.80 -15.99
CA LYS A 217 8.49 16.80 -16.77
C LYS A 217 9.83 16.25 -17.24
N GLU A 218 10.58 15.61 -16.35
CA GLU A 218 11.86 14.98 -16.70
C GLU A 218 11.69 13.83 -17.70
N ILE A 219 10.64 13.01 -17.57
CA ILE A 219 10.34 11.94 -18.55
C ILE A 219 10.28 12.53 -19.96
N PHE A 220 9.50 13.59 -20.18
CA PHE A 220 9.33 14.18 -21.51
C PHE A 220 10.56 14.91 -22.02
N GLU A 221 11.37 15.47 -21.13
CA GLU A 221 12.66 16.09 -21.52
C GLU A 221 13.77 15.07 -21.82
N GLN A 222 13.63 13.83 -21.35
CA GLN A 222 14.64 12.77 -21.53
C GLN A 222 14.25 11.76 -22.61
N ALA A 223 12.97 11.60 -22.92
CA ALA A 223 12.49 10.62 -23.87
C ALA A 223 12.96 10.94 -25.30
N GLN A 224 13.44 9.92 -26.00
CA GLN A 224 13.82 10.04 -27.42
C GLN A 224 12.59 10.20 -28.31
N GLU A 225 11.52 9.48 -27.96
CA GLU A 225 10.19 9.62 -28.54
C GLU A 225 9.20 9.99 -27.44
N THR A 226 8.30 10.94 -27.72
CA THR A 226 7.30 11.38 -26.74
C THR A 226 6.39 10.21 -26.34
N PRO A 227 6.26 9.88 -25.05
CA PRO A 227 5.35 8.84 -24.60
C PRO A 227 3.90 9.19 -24.94
N THR A 228 3.13 8.21 -25.40
CA THR A 228 1.69 8.35 -25.63
C THR A 228 0.85 7.99 -24.42
N CYS A 229 1.45 7.31 -23.44
CA CYS A 229 0.86 7.00 -22.15
C CYS A 229 1.90 7.09 -21.03
N VAL A 230 1.48 7.58 -19.87
CA VAL A 230 2.25 7.56 -18.61
C VAL A 230 1.46 6.76 -17.57
N VAL A 231 2.10 5.76 -16.98
CA VAL A 231 1.53 4.88 -15.96
C VAL A 231 2.13 5.22 -14.60
N VAL A 232 1.27 5.54 -13.64
CA VAL A 232 1.65 6.18 -12.37
C VAL A 232 1.12 5.37 -11.19
N PRO A 233 1.97 4.97 -10.23
CA PRO A 233 1.49 4.32 -9.02
C PRO A 233 0.76 5.32 -8.12
N ILE A 234 -0.31 4.86 -7.47
CA ILE A 234 -1.21 5.65 -6.63
C ILE A 234 -1.20 5.09 -5.21
N GLY A 235 -0.92 5.98 -4.25
CA GLY A 235 -1.37 5.86 -2.87
C GLY A 235 -2.36 6.99 -2.62
N GLY A 236 -1.96 8.02 -1.88
CA GLY A 236 -2.77 9.23 -1.73
C GLY A 236 -2.85 10.15 -2.97
N GLY A 237 -2.46 9.70 -4.17
CA GLY A 237 -2.65 10.44 -5.43
C GLY A 237 -1.72 11.61 -5.74
N GLY A 238 -0.78 12.01 -4.87
CA GLY A 238 0.05 13.20 -5.09
C GLY A 238 0.96 13.15 -6.34
N LEU A 239 1.53 11.98 -6.66
CA LEU A 239 2.34 11.78 -7.87
C LEU A 239 1.47 11.80 -9.14
N LEU A 240 0.29 11.15 -9.08
CA LEU A 240 -0.70 11.17 -10.14
C LEU A 240 -1.16 12.60 -10.42
N ALA A 241 -1.57 13.34 -9.40
CA ALA A 241 -2.03 14.72 -9.54
C ALA A 241 -0.96 15.63 -10.17
N GLY A 242 0.30 15.50 -9.76
CA GLY A 242 1.40 16.28 -10.34
C GLY A 242 1.69 15.88 -11.79
N THR A 243 1.52 14.60 -12.10
CA THR A 243 1.61 14.09 -13.47
C THR A 243 0.50 14.65 -14.35
N LEU A 244 -0.75 14.60 -13.87
CA LEU A 244 -1.93 15.13 -14.56
C LEU A 244 -1.81 16.63 -14.82
N ALA A 245 -1.41 17.40 -13.80
CA ALA A 245 -1.23 18.85 -13.91
C ALA A 245 -0.30 19.25 -15.06
N TRP A 246 0.84 18.55 -15.18
CA TRP A 246 1.82 18.84 -16.22
C TRP A 246 1.40 18.27 -17.59
N VAL A 247 1.02 16.99 -17.65
CA VAL A 247 0.68 16.31 -18.90
C VAL A 247 -0.54 16.95 -19.55
N LYS A 248 -1.62 17.24 -18.82
CA LYS A 248 -2.82 17.78 -19.45
C LYS A 248 -2.66 19.23 -19.91
N GLN A 249 -1.74 19.99 -19.32
CA GLN A 249 -1.44 21.34 -19.77
C GLN A 249 -0.55 21.38 -21.01
N PHE A 250 0.48 20.53 -21.10
CA PHE A 250 1.48 20.60 -22.17
C PHE A 250 1.35 19.51 -23.24
N HIS A 251 0.75 18.38 -22.91
CA HIS A 251 0.57 17.21 -23.78
C HIS A 251 -0.83 16.58 -23.60
N PRO A 252 -1.93 17.33 -23.86
CA PRO A 252 -3.30 16.92 -23.53
C PRO A 252 -3.75 15.61 -24.19
N SER A 253 -3.14 15.20 -25.31
CA SER A 253 -3.43 13.94 -26.00
C SER A 253 -2.81 12.71 -25.32
N VAL A 254 -1.85 12.89 -24.42
CA VAL A 254 -1.19 11.78 -23.72
C VAL A 254 -2.11 11.23 -22.64
N LYS A 255 -2.19 9.90 -22.61
CA LYS A 255 -2.96 9.16 -21.61
C LYS A 255 -2.20 9.10 -20.29
N VAL A 256 -2.93 9.24 -19.18
CA VAL A 256 -2.38 9.05 -17.84
C VAL A 256 -3.22 8.01 -17.12
N ILE A 257 -2.58 6.90 -16.77
CA ILE A 257 -3.22 5.77 -16.09
C ILE A 257 -2.68 5.67 -14.68
N GLY A 258 -3.60 5.66 -13.74
CA GLY A 258 -3.35 5.38 -12.34
C GLY A 258 -3.30 3.88 -12.04
N VAL A 259 -2.38 3.45 -11.18
CA VAL A 259 -2.31 2.06 -10.71
C VAL A 259 -2.33 2.02 -9.19
N GLU A 260 -3.30 1.31 -8.62
CA GLU A 260 -3.39 1.05 -7.17
C GLU A 260 -3.12 -0.43 -6.86
N PRO A 261 -2.60 -0.77 -5.67
CA PRO A 261 -2.63 -2.15 -5.22
C PRO A 261 -4.09 -2.54 -4.92
N SER A 262 -4.48 -3.77 -5.26
CA SER A 262 -5.85 -4.25 -5.05
C SER A 262 -6.30 -4.16 -3.59
N GLY A 263 -5.40 -4.42 -2.64
CA GLY A 263 -5.68 -4.31 -1.21
C GLY A 263 -5.76 -2.88 -0.67
N ALA A 264 -5.52 -1.84 -1.48
CA ALA A 264 -5.62 -0.43 -1.05
C ALA A 264 -6.13 0.53 -2.15
N ALA A 265 -7.15 0.13 -2.91
CA ALA A 265 -7.71 0.87 -4.05
C ALA A 265 -8.56 2.10 -3.66
N SER A 266 -7.99 3.04 -2.91
CA SER A 266 -8.71 4.19 -2.33
C SER A 266 -9.17 5.23 -3.36
N MET A 267 -8.39 5.48 -4.41
CA MET A 267 -8.72 6.40 -5.49
C MET A 267 -9.81 5.82 -6.38
N GLN A 268 -9.75 4.53 -6.71
CA GLN A 268 -10.82 3.86 -7.45
C GLN A 268 -12.15 3.92 -6.68
N ALA A 269 -12.12 3.63 -5.37
CA ALA A 269 -13.29 3.76 -4.50
C ALA A 269 -13.83 5.20 -4.46
N ALA A 270 -12.95 6.20 -4.36
CA ALA A 270 -13.34 7.61 -4.38
C ALA A 270 -13.98 8.03 -5.72
N LEU A 271 -13.40 7.61 -6.84
CA LEU A 271 -13.93 7.89 -8.18
C LEU A 271 -15.32 7.25 -8.37
N ALA A 272 -15.52 6.03 -7.88
CA ALA A 272 -16.81 5.35 -7.94
C ALA A 272 -17.88 6.05 -7.06
N ALA A 273 -17.49 6.53 -5.88
CA ALA A 273 -18.38 7.25 -4.97
C ALA A 273 -18.65 8.70 -5.40
N GLY A 274 -17.78 9.29 -6.22
CA GLY A 274 -17.85 10.70 -6.60
C GLY A 274 -17.29 11.68 -5.56
N GLU A 275 -16.70 11.16 -4.48
CA GLU A 275 -16.03 11.92 -3.41
C GLU A 275 -14.99 11.03 -2.69
N PRO A 276 -14.00 11.60 -1.99
CA PRO A 276 -13.07 10.79 -1.19
C PRO A 276 -13.79 9.97 -0.11
N VAL A 277 -13.57 8.66 -0.14
CA VAL A 277 -14.09 7.70 0.85
C VAL A 277 -12.94 6.99 1.56
N THR A 278 -13.20 6.52 2.78
CA THR A 278 -12.22 5.77 3.57
C THR A 278 -12.52 4.28 3.45
N LEU A 279 -11.54 3.50 3.01
CA LEU A 279 -11.61 2.04 2.98
C LEU A 279 -11.71 1.48 4.41
N SER A 280 -12.51 0.44 4.61
CA SER A 280 -12.64 -0.24 5.91
C SER A 280 -11.42 -1.08 6.25
N GLU A 281 -10.74 -1.61 5.24
CA GLU A 281 -9.56 -2.47 5.36
C GLU A 281 -8.53 -2.08 4.30
N VAL A 282 -7.25 -2.24 4.63
CA VAL A 282 -6.11 -1.94 3.75
C VAL A 282 -5.04 -3.01 3.94
N ASP A 283 -4.62 -3.68 2.86
CA ASP A 283 -3.38 -4.47 2.89
C ASP A 283 -2.18 -3.52 2.94
N SER A 284 -1.36 -3.67 3.98
CA SER A 284 -0.19 -2.84 4.22
C SER A 284 1.08 -3.31 3.48
N PHE A 285 1.02 -4.39 2.71
CA PHE A 285 2.17 -4.96 2.01
C PHE A 285 2.83 -3.94 1.07
N ALA A 286 2.06 -3.24 0.25
CA ALA A 286 2.56 -2.13 -0.56
C ALA A 286 2.55 -0.82 0.24
N ASP A 287 3.37 -0.75 1.30
CA ASP A 287 3.36 0.30 2.33
C ASP A 287 3.48 1.74 1.82
N GLY A 288 4.13 1.97 0.68
CA GLY A 288 4.21 3.30 0.04
C GLY A 288 2.90 3.77 -0.63
N THR A 289 1.98 2.84 -0.89
CA THR A 289 0.70 3.03 -1.60
C THR A 289 -0.51 2.53 -0.82
N ALA A 290 -0.31 1.94 0.35
CA ALA A 290 -1.35 1.50 1.30
C ALA A 290 -2.02 2.69 1.99
N VAL A 291 -2.83 3.45 1.25
CA VAL A 291 -3.53 4.64 1.74
C VAL A 291 -5.03 4.36 1.76
N ALA A 292 -5.67 4.53 2.93
CA ALA A 292 -7.09 4.21 3.09
C ALA A 292 -8.04 5.24 2.47
N ARG A 293 -7.58 6.48 2.24
CA ARG A 293 -8.39 7.59 1.74
C ARG A 293 -7.56 8.49 0.81
N ALA A 294 -8.03 8.68 -0.42
CA ALA A 294 -7.43 9.63 -1.36
C ALA A 294 -7.48 11.07 -0.82
N GLY A 295 -6.51 11.91 -1.20
CA GLY A 295 -6.53 13.35 -0.86
C GLY A 295 -7.59 14.11 -1.63
N ASN A 296 -8.10 15.22 -1.09
CA ASN A 296 -9.15 16.03 -1.72
C ASN A 296 -8.69 16.64 -3.05
N ILE A 297 -7.52 17.29 -3.07
CA ILE A 297 -6.94 17.90 -4.28
C ILE A 297 -6.62 16.81 -5.29
N THR A 298 -6.03 15.72 -4.81
CA THR A 298 -5.60 14.62 -5.69
C THR A 298 -6.77 13.88 -6.32
N PHE A 299 -7.87 13.71 -5.59
CA PHE A 299 -9.13 13.17 -6.09
C PHE A 299 -9.72 14.09 -7.16
N GLU A 300 -9.80 15.40 -6.89
CA GLU A 300 -10.33 16.36 -7.88
C GLU A 300 -9.52 16.35 -9.18
N MET A 301 -8.20 16.29 -9.08
CA MET A 301 -7.32 16.11 -10.25
C MET A 301 -7.61 14.80 -10.99
N ALA A 302 -7.75 13.69 -10.26
CA ALA A 302 -8.02 12.39 -10.87
C ALA A 302 -9.39 12.36 -11.56
N ARG A 303 -10.44 12.87 -10.89
CA ARG A 303 -11.81 12.95 -11.40
C ARG A 303 -11.91 13.75 -12.70
N GLN A 304 -11.17 14.85 -12.80
CA GLN A 304 -11.23 15.74 -13.96
C GLN A 304 -10.36 15.26 -15.13
N PHE A 305 -9.23 14.63 -14.84
CA PHE A 305 -8.15 14.48 -15.83
C PHE A 305 -7.60 13.07 -16.00
N CYS A 306 -7.80 12.15 -15.06
CA CYS A 306 -7.27 10.79 -15.18
C CYS A 306 -8.02 10.01 -16.25
N ASP A 307 -7.30 9.29 -17.12
CA ASP A 307 -7.93 8.53 -18.19
C ASP A 307 -8.48 7.18 -17.68
N ALA A 308 -7.79 6.56 -16.73
CA ALA A 308 -8.22 5.32 -16.08
C ALA A 308 -7.48 5.09 -14.76
N VAL A 309 -8.09 4.32 -13.86
CA VAL A 309 -7.43 3.75 -12.68
C VAL A 309 -7.62 2.24 -12.71
N VAL A 310 -6.51 1.51 -12.68
CA VAL A 310 -6.49 0.04 -12.61
C VAL A 310 -5.93 -0.43 -11.27
N THR A 311 -6.29 -1.64 -10.87
CA THR A 311 -5.82 -2.26 -9.64
C THR A 311 -4.99 -3.50 -9.95
N VAL A 312 -3.90 -3.70 -9.22
CA VAL A 312 -2.98 -4.83 -9.40
C VAL A 312 -2.85 -5.59 -8.07
N PRO A 313 -3.10 -6.91 -8.05
CA PRO A 313 -2.90 -7.74 -6.86
C PRO A 313 -1.45 -7.71 -6.39
N GLU A 314 -1.25 -7.76 -5.08
CA GLU A 314 0.06 -7.72 -4.42
C GLU A 314 0.97 -8.85 -4.88
N GLY A 315 0.41 -10.01 -5.20
CA GLY A 315 1.13 -11.12 -5.80
C GLY A 315 1.75 -10.79 -7.16
N ALA A 316 1.01 -10.12 -8.05
CA ALA A 316 1.53 -9.66 -9.35
C ALA A 316 2.61 -8.58 -9.18
N ILE A 317 2.45 -7.71 -8.17
CA ILE A 317 3.49 -6.74 -7.79
C ILE A 317 4.75 -7.50 -7.39
N SER A 318 4.63 -8.51 -6.54
CA SER A 318 5.76 -9.35 -6.09
C SER A 318 6.46 -10.05 -7.25
N SER A 319 5.71 -10.63 -8.19
CA SER A 319 6.28 -11.26 -9.39
C SER A 319 7.09 -10.25 -10.21
N GLU A 320 6.57 -9.04 -10.43
CA GLU A 320 7.30 -8.01 -11.16
C GLU A 320 8.52 -7.49 -10.38
N MET A 321 8.46 -7.42 -9.05
CA MET A 321 9.64 -7.09 -8.23
C MET A 321 10.77 -8.10 -8.45
N LEU A 322 10.45 -9.39 -8.50
CA LEU A 322 11.43 -10.45 -8.74
C LEU A 322 12.01 -10.36 -10.14
N ASP A 323 11.18 -10.14 -11.16
CA ASP A 323 11.65 -9.96 -12.54
C ASP A 323 12.56 -8.74 -12.70
N LEU A 324 12.16 -7.59 -12.15
CA LEU A 324 12.96 -6.37 -12.14
C LEU A 324 14.34 -6.58 -11.49
N TYR A 325 14.38 -7.35 -10.41
CA TYR A 325 15.63 -7.70 -9.74
C TYR A 325 16.48 -8.69 -10.56
N GLN A 326 15.89 -9.78 -11.03
CA GLN A 326 16.62 -10.87 -11.68
C GLN A 326 17.08 -10.54 -13.09
N VAL A 327 16.29 -9.78 -13.85
CA VAL A 327 16.56 -9.47 -15.26
C VAL A 327 17.24 -8.11 -15.41
N GLU A 328 16.71 -7.06 -14.77
CA GLU A 328 17.25 -5.71 -14.89
C GLU A 328 18.23 -5.30 -13.77
N GLY A 329 18.33 -6.06 -12.67
CA GLY A 329 19.13 -5.68 -11.51
C GLY A 329 18.54 -4.48 -10.74
N ILE A 330 17.24 -4.21 -10.91
CA ILE A 330 16.52 -3.09 -10.30
C ILE A 330 15.90 -3.56 -8.99
N ILE A 331 16.28 -2.93 -7.87
CA ILE A 331 15.74 -3.23 -6.55
C ILE A 331 14.65 -2.22 -6.21
N THR A 332 13.40 -2.67 -6.29
CA THR A 332 12.23 -1.86 -5.93
C THR A 332 11.71 -2.21 -4.53
N GLU A 333 10.92 -1.30 -3.96
CA GLU A 333 9.89 -1.66 -2.97
C GLU A 333 8.60 -2.07 -3.70
N PRO A 334 7.58 -2.66 -3.04
CA PRO A 334 6.35 -3.08 -3.74
C PRO A 334 5.66 -1.94 -4.48
N SER A 335 5.48 -0.78 -3.84
CA SER A 335 4.94 0.42 -4.50
C SER A 335 5.79 0.90 -5.69
N GLY A 336 7.09 0.61 -5.68
CA GLY A 336 8.02 0.92 -6.78
C GLY A 336 7.82 0.06 -8.03
N ALA A 337 7.41 -1.20 -7.85
CA ALA A 337 7.10 -2.10 -8.98
C ALA A 337 5.63 -1.97 -9.45
N LEU A 338 4.75 -1.39 -8.64
CA LEU A 338 3.30 -1.35 -8.87
C LEU A 338 2.90 -0.91 -10.28
N SER A 339 3.47 0.20 -10.77
CA SER A 339 3.12 0.72 -12.10
C SER A 339 3.47 -0.28 -13.21
N VAL A 340 4.65 -0.90 -13.12
CA VAL A 340 5.20 -1.84 -14.09
C VAL A 340 4.41 -3.16 -14.04
N ALA A 341 4.04 -3.62 -12.84
CA ALA A 341 3.26 -4.84 -12.64
C ALA A 341 1.91 -4.80 -13.38
N ALA A 342 1.39 -3.60 -13.67
CA ALA A 342 0.17 -3.45 -14.47
C ALA A 342 0.32 -4.01 -15.90
N LEU A 343 1.54 -4.12 -16.45
CA LEU A 343 1.79 -4.76 -17.75
C LEU A 343 1.51 -6.27 -17.74
N ARG A 344 1.39 -6.91 -16.57
CA ARG A 344 1.07 -8.33 -16.43
C ARG A 344 -0.42 -8.62 -16.61
N GLY A 345 -1.05 -8.03 -17.63
CA GLY A 345 -2.45 -8.25 -17.99
C GLY A 345 -3.47 -7.31 -17.33
N TYR A 346 -3.04 -6.28 -16.59
CA TYR A 346 -3.93 -5.29 -15.97
C TYR A 346 -4.04 -3.98 -16.76
N LEU A 347 -3.28 -3.87 -17.86
CA LEU A 347 -3.37 -2.79 -18.84
C LEU A 347 -3.81 -3.35 -20.18
N ASP A 348 -4.91 -2.81 -20.71
CA ASP A 348 -5.35 -3.10 -22.08
C ASP A 348 -4.54 -2.24 -23.06
N LEU A 349 -3.44 -2.80 -23.56
CA LEU A 349 -2.53 -2.10 -24.48
C LEU A 349 -3.17 -1.76 -25.83
N ASP A 350 -4.19 -2.51 -26.25
CA ASP A 350 -4.89 -2.29 -27.52
C ASP A 350 -5.78 -1.02 -27.46
N GLN A 351 -6.23 -0.64 -26.26
CA GLN A 351 -6.94 0.61 -26.03
C GLN A 351 -6.02 1.83 -25.90
N LEU A 352 -4.70 1.63 -25.82
CA LEU A 352 -3.73 2.72 -25.68
C LEU A 352 -3.24 3.25 -27.03
N PRO A 353 -3.11 4.58 -27.19
CA PRO A 353 -2.60 5.15 -28.43
C PRO A 353 -1.23 4.58 -28.82
N PRO A 354 -0.97 4.29 -30.10
CA PRO A 354 0.29 3.71 -30.55
C PRO A 354 1.47 4.60 -30.21
N GLY A 355 2.54 4.00 -29.68
CA GLY A 355 3.77 4.71 -29.33
C GLY A 355 4.35 4.26 -27.98
N PRO A 356 5.40 4.94 -27.51
CA PRO A 356 6.07 4.59 -26.26
C PRO A 356 5.19 4.78 -25.03
N ILE A 357 5.40 3.97 -24.00
CA ILE A 357 4.73 4.10 -22.69
C ILE A 357 5.79 4.32 -21.62
N ALA A 358 5.56 5.29 -20.74
CA ALA A 358 6.44 5.56 -19.61
C ALA A 358 5.84 5.05 -18.29
N PHE A 359 6.65 4.29 -17.54
CA PHE A 359 6.33 3.77 -16.23
C PHE A 359 7.24 4.43 -15.19
N ILE A 360 6.69 4.73 -14.01
CA ILE A 360 7.46 5.31 -12.91
C ILE A 360 7.79 4.23 -11.89
N ILE A 361 9.08 3.95 -11.72
CA ILE A 361 9.58 3.14 -10.60
C ILE A 361 9.73 4.06 -9.40
N SER A 362 8.69 4.16 -8.58
CA SER A 362 8.54 5.25 -7.62
C SER A 362 9.49 5.19 -6.42
N GLY A 363 9.98 4.01 -6.06
CA GLY A 363 10.81 3.84 -4.87
C GLY A 363 11.51 2.49 -4.79
N GLY A 364 12.55 2.44 -3.98
CA GLY A 364 13.41 1.28 -3.78
C GLY A 364 13.71 0.96 -2.32
N ASN A 365 12.97 1.51 -1.35
CA ASN A 365 13.24 1.30 0.08
C ASN A 365 12.69 -0.04 0.59
N ASN A 366 13.16 -1.14 -0.01
CA ASN A 366 12.86 -2.50 0.45
C ASN A 366 13.91 -3.03 1.43
N ASP A 367 13.46 -3.90 2.34
CA ASP A 367 14.31 -4.65 3.26
C ASP A 367 14.56 -6.06 2.68
N VAL A 368 15.79 -6.56 2.83
CA VAL A 368 16.14 -7.92 2.35
C VAL A 368 15.30 -8.99 3.05
N SER A 369 14.95 -8.77 4.33
CA SER A 369 14.09 -9.68 5.10
C SER A 369 12.67 -9.81 4.56
N ARG A 370 12.23 -8.92 3.66
CA ARG A 370 10.91 -9.01 3.03
C ARG A 370 10.89 -9.92 1.81
N TYR A 371 12.04 -10.37 1.30
CA TYR A 371 12.07 -11.16 0.07
C TYR A 371 11.44 -12.54 0.23
N ASP A 372 11.47 -13.13 1.42
CA ASP A 372 10.79 -14.41 1.65
C ASP A 372 9.27 -14.28 1.43
N ASP A 373 8.64 -13.24 2.00
CA ASP A 373 7.22 -12.90 1.79
C ASP A 373 6.93 -12.50 0.33
N ILE A 374 7.83 -11.76 -0.32
CA ILE A 374 7.70 -11.42 -1.75
C ILE A 374 7.71 -12.67 -2.63
N VAL A 375 8.66 -13.59 -2.40
CA VAL A 375 8.73 -14.86 -3.14
C VAL A 375 7.47 -15.67 -2.88
N GLU A 376 7.04 -15.77 -1.62
CA GLU A 376 5.85 -16.51 -1.25
C GLU A 376 4.60 -15.99 -1.96
N ARG A 377 4.32 -14.67 -1.87
CA ARG A 377 3.19 -14.04 -2.55
C ARG A 377 3.24 -14.17 -4.06
N SER A 378 4.43 -14.08 -4.67
CA SER A 378 4.61 -14.31 -6.10
C SER A 378 4.24 -15.73 -6.48
N MET A 379 4.77 -16.73 -5.77
CA MET A 379 4.56 -18.13 -6.10
C MET A 379 3.11 -18.57 -5.90
N ILE A 380 2.42 -18.04 -4.88
CA ILE A 380 0.98 -18.24 -4.71
C ILE A 380 0.21 -17.62 -5.87
N HIS A 381 0.58 -16.40 -6.29
CA HIS A 381 -0.10 -15.68 -7.38
C HIS A 381 0.07 -16.35 -8.74
N GLU A 382 1.27 -16.83 -9.04
CA GLU A 382 1.58 -17.58 -10.26
C GLU A 382 0.97 -19.00 -10.24
N GLY A 383 0.30 -19.39 -9.15
CA GLY A 383 -0.34 -20.70 -9.02
C GLY A 383 0.65 -21.85 -8.84
N LEU A 384 1.86 -21.56 -8.35
CA LEU A 384 2.94 -22.53 -8.17
C LEU A 384 3.03 -23.03 -6.73
N ARG A 385 2.63 -22.24 -5.73
CA ARG A 385 2.59 -22.66 -4.32
C ARG A 385 1.17 -22.81 -3.81
N HIS A 386 0.92 -23.95 -3.16
CA HIS A 386 -0.39 -24.31 -2.62
C HIS A 386 -0.24 -24.88 -1.22
N TYR A 387 -1.20 -24.57 -0.35
CA TYR A 387 -1.19 -25.02 1.04
C TYR A 387 -2.39 -25.90 1.33
N PHE A 388 -2.17 -26.94 2.12
CA PHE A 388 -3.17 -27.95 2.44
C PHE A 388 -3.14 -28.29 3.92
N LEU A 389 -4.33 -28.46 4.52
CA LEU A 389 -4.47 -29.21 5.77
C LEU A 389 -4.65 -30.68 5.42
N VAL A 390 -3.64 -31.49 5.75
CA VAL A 390 -3.59 -32.92 5.46
C VAL A 390 -3.79 -33.70 6.75
N THR A 391 -4.84 -34.51 6.81
CA THR A 391 -5.15 -35.33 7.98
C THR A 391 -4.54 -36.71 7.82
N PHE A 392 -3.35 -36.91 8.40
CA PHE A 392 -2.67 -38.20 8.35
C PHE A 392 -3.29 -39.21 9.34
N PRO A 393 -3.55 -40.47 8.92
CA PRO A 393 -3.90 -41.53 9.85
C PRO A 393 -2.72 -41.83 10.79
N GLN A 394 -2.97 -42.08 12.09
CA GLN A 394 -1.92 -42.40 13.07
C GLN A 394 -1.39 -43.84 12.95
N GLN A 395 -0.97 -44.23 11.75
CA GLN A 395 -0.30 -45.50 11.48
C GLN A 395 1.12 -45.24 10.94
N PRO A 396 2.11 -46.08 11.29
CA PRO A 396 3.45 -45.98 10.73
C PRO A 396 3.41 -45.99 9.19
N GLY A 397 4.10 -45.03 8.56
CA GLY A 397 4.21 -44.95 7.09
C GLY A 397 3.16 -44.07 6.39
N ALA A 398 2.23 -43.43 7.10
CA ALA A 398 1.21 -42.57 6.48
C ALA A 398 1.80 -41.42 5.62
N LEU A 399 2.86 -40.77 6.09
CA LEU A 399 3.57 -39.75 5.30
C LEU A 399 4.20 -40.34 4.04
N ARG A 400 4.77 -41.55 4.15
CA ARG A 400 5.36 -42.23 3.00
C ARG A 400 4.30 -42.54 1.94
N LEU A 401 3.12 -43.00 2.34
CA LEU A 401 2.00 -43.21 1.41
C LEU A 401 1.62 -41.93 0.69
N PHE A 402 1.58 -40.79 1.37
CA PHE A 402 1.33 -39.51 0.72
C PHE A 402 2.42 -39.16 -0.32
N LEU A 403 3.69 -39.35 0.03
CA LEU A 403 4.79 -39.13 -0.91
C LEU A 403 4.74 -40.08 -2.12
N ASP A 404 4.42 -41.35 -1.89
CA ASP A 404 4.46 -42.40 -2.92
C ASP A 404 3.19 -42.42 -3.81
N GLU A 405 2.01 -42.04 -3.27
CA GLU A 405 0.71 -42.17 -3.95
C GLU A 405 0.09 -40.84 -4.39
N VAL A 406 0.42 -39.71 -3.75
CA VAL A 406 -0.18 -38.40 -4.04
C VAL A 406 0.74 -37.52 -4.86
N LEU A 407 2.00 -37.37 -4.45
CA LEU A 407 2.95 -36.53 -5.15
C LEU A 407 3.52 -37.21 -6.39
N SER A 408 3.82 -36.42 -7.41
CA SER A 408 4.54 -36.86 -8.61
C SER A 408 5.79 -36.03 -8.87
N ASP A 409 6.60 -36.44 -9.84
CA ASP A 409 7.73 -35.63 -10.33
C ASP A 409 7.24 -34.22 -10.69
N GLY A 410 7.99 -33.20 -10.24
CA GLY A 410 7.61 -31.79 -10.40
C GLY A 410 6.80 -31.19 -9.24
N GLU A 411 6.48 -31.99 -8.20
CA GLU A 411 5.73 -31.56 -7.02
C GLU A 411 6.57 -31.78 -5.76
N ASP A 412 6.93 -30.70 -5.06
CA ASP A 412 7.82 -30.75 -3.89
C ASP A 412 7.14 -30.23 -2.63
N ILE A 413 7.48 -30.82 -1.48
CA ILE A 413 7.00 -30.34 -0.18
C ILE A 413 7.94 -29.24 0.31
N ILE A 414 7.43 -28.01 0.31
CA ILE A 414 8.16 -26.83 0.80
C ILE A 414 7.89 -26.52 2.28
N LEU A 415 6.75 -26.99 2.80
CA LEU A 415 6.38 -26.80 4.21
C LEU A 415 5.72 -28.08 4.73
N PHE A 416 6.12 -28.53 5.92
CA PHE A 416 5.47 -29.63 6.60
C PHE A 416 5.47 -29.37 8.11
N GLU A 417 4.33 -28.91 8.63
CA GLU A 417 4.14 -28.70 10.07
C GLU A 417 3.10 -29.66 10.62
N TYR A 418 3.54 -30.55 11.51
CA TYR A 418 2.66 -31.54 12.13
C TYR A 418 2.50 -31.28 13.63
N THR A 419 1.26 -31.05 14.07
CA THR A 419 0.96 -30.90 15.49
C THR A 419 0.36 -32.18 16.07
N LYS A 420 1.14 -32.89 16.89
CA LYS A 420 0.66 -34.06 17.63
C LYS A 420 -0.22 -33.64 18.81
N LYS A 421 -1.55 -33.70 18.68
CA LYS A 421 -2.47 -33.51 19.82
C LYS A 421 -2.70 -34.84 20.55
N ASN A 422 -2.37 -34.86 21.85
CA ASN A 422 -2.32 -36.05 22.71
C ASN A 422 -3.68 -36.73 23.03
N ASN A 423 -4.77 -36.53 22.27
CA ASN A 423 -6.06 -37.17 22.59
C ASN A 423 -7.07 -37.25 21.43
N ARG A 424 -6.63 -37.24 20.16
CA ARG A 424 -7.50 -37.48 18.99
C ARG A 424 -6.83 -38.48 18.04
N GLU A 425 -7.63 -39.34 17.42
CA GLU A 425 -7.20 -40.40 16.49
C GLU A 425 -6.58 -39.85 15.17
N THR A 426 -6.66 -38.54 14.94
CA THR A 426 -6.09 -37.83 13.79
C THR A 426 -5.44 -36.51 14.20
N GLY A 427 -4.36 -36.11 13.52
CA GLY A 427 -3.70 -34.82 13.69
C GLY A 427 -3.51 -34.14 12.32
N PRO A 428 -4.01 -32.91 12.11
CA PRO A 428 -3.77 -32.21 10.86
C PRO A 428 -2.30 -31.79 10.77
N ALA A 429 -1.72 -31.99 9.59
CA ALA A 429 -0.48 -31.39 9.17
C ALA A 429 -0.78 -30.26 8.20
N LEU A 430 -0.10 -29.13 8.35
CA LEU A 430 -0.05 -28.11 7.33
C LEU A 430 1.05 -28.50 6.34
N VAL A 431 0.68 -28.67 5.08
CA VAL A 431 1.59 -29.08 4.00
C VAL A 431 1.56 -28.02 2.91
N GLY A 432 2.70 -27.41 2.63
CA GLY A 432 2.92 -26.54 1.48
C GLY A 432 3.53 -27.35 0.35
N ILE A 433 2.93 -27.29 -0.83
CA ILE A 433 3.39 -27.98 -2.03
C ILE A 433 3.70 -26.94 -3.11
N GLU A 434 4.90 -27.02 -3.66
CA GLU A 434 5.30 -26.29 -4.85
C GLU A 434 5.17 -27.20 -6.07
N ILE A 435 4.55 -26.69 -7.13
CA ILE A 435 4.41 -27.37 -8.42
C ILE A 435 5.17 -26.59 -9.49
N ASP A 436 5.75 -27.31 -10.45
CA ASP A 436 6.56 -26.73 -11.53
C ASP A 436 5.76 -26.04 -12.65
N ASP A 437 4.53 -26.48 -12.87
CA ASP A 437 3.57 -25.92 -13.83
C ASP A 437 2.21 -25.72 -13.14
N PRO A 438 1.62 -24.51 -13.17
CA PRO A 438 0.32 -24.25 -12.54
C PRO A 438 -0.81 -25.12 -13.11
N ASN A 439 -0.68 -25.63 -14.34
CA ASN A 439 -1.65 -26.54 -14.96
C ASN A 439 -1.66 -27.94 -14.29
N ASN A 440 -0.65 -28.29 -13.50
CA ASN A 440 -0.57 -29.57 -12.80
C ASN A 440 -1.44 -29.64 -11.55
N LEU A 441 -1.94 -28.50 -11.03
CA LEU A 441 -2.75 -28.44 -9.82
C LEU A 441 -3.97 -29.37 -9.87
N ASP A 442 -4.71 -29.38 -10.97
CA ASP A 442 -5.90 -30.24 -11.12
C ASP A 442 -5.55 -31.73 -11.04
N SER A 443 -4.37 -32.11 -11.51
CA SER A 443 -3.89 -33.49 -11.41
C SER A 443 -3.54 -33.85 -9.97
N LEU A 444 -2.86 -32.95 -9.26
CA LEU A 444 -2.54 -33.10 -7.84
C LEU A 444 -3.81 -33.25 -7.00
N LEU A 445 -4.80 -32.35 -7.19
CA LEU A 445 -6.07 -32.40 -6.47
C LEU A 445 -6.83 -33.71 -6.72
N LYS A 446 -6.86 -34.20 -7.96
CA LYS A 446 -7.49 -35.50 -8.28
C LYS A 446 -6.80 -36.67 -7.57
N ARG A 447 -5.46 -36.67 -7.46
CA ARG A 447 -4.73 -37.70 -6.72
C ARG A 447 -4.97 -37.61 -5.22
N MET A 448 -5.05 -36.40 -4.67
CA MET A 448 -5.43 -36.17 -3.28
C MET A 448 -6.83 -36.73 -2.98
N ASP A 449 -7.83 -36.39 -3.80
CA ASP A 449 -9.22 -36.85 -3.66
C ASP A 449 -9.38 -38.37 -3.82
N ALA A 450 -8.54 -39.00 -4.66
CA ALA A 450 -8.52 -40.44 -4.85
C ALA A 450 -7.82 -41.20 -3.71
N SER A 451 -7.02 -40.50 -2.90
CA SER A 451 -6.25 -41.11 -1.81
C SER A 451 -7.13 -41.37 -0.57
N ALA A 452 -6.67 -42.26 0.30
CA ALA A 452 -7.32 -42.46 1.60
C ALA A 452 -7.01 -41.32 2.62
N ILE A 453 -6.22 -40.32 2.23
CA ILE A 453 -5.77 -39.22 3.07
C ILE A 453 -6.69 -38.04 2.83
N HIS A 454 -7.32 -37.54 3.89
CA HIS A 454 -8.18 -36.38 3.78
C HIS A 454 -7.34 -35.10 3.68
N THR A 455 -7.57 -34.34 2.61
CA THR A 455 -6.89 -33.07 2.32
C THR A 455 -7.90 -31.95 2.16
N GLU A 456 -7.61 -30.79 2.73
CA GLU A 456 -8.36 -29.55 2.53
C GLU A 456 -7.39 -28.49 2.01
N LYS A 457 -7.66 -27.92 0.82
CA LYS A 457 -6.87 -26.82 0.29
C LYS A 457 -7.18 -25.54 1.06
N LEU A 458 -6.13 -24.83 1.47
CA LEU A 458 -6.24 -23.50 2.08
C LEU A 458 -6.24 -22.45 0.98
N GLU A 459 -7.38 -21.76 0.84
CA GLU A 459 -7.50 -20.68 -0.12
C GLU A 459 -6.73 -19.43 0.37
N PRO A 460 -5.98 -18.73 -0.50
CA PRO A 460 -5.17 -17.55 -0.13
C PRO A 460 -5.95 -16.44 0.59
N ASN A 461 -7.26 -16.31 0.29
CA ASN A 461 -8.13 -15.29 0.89
C ASN A 461 -8.83 -15.76 2.17
N SER A 462 -8.53 -16.96 2.66
CA SER A 462 -9.14 -17.48 3.89
C SER A 462 -8.47 -16.89 5.13
N PRO A 463 -9.21 -16.66 6.25
CA PRO A 463 -8.60 -16.24 7.51
C PRO A 463 -7.51 -17.20 8.02
N SER A 464 -7.64 -18.49 7.68
CA SER A 464 -6.67 -19.54 8.00
C SER A 464 -5.35 -19.38 7.25
N PHE A 465 -5.37 -18.80 6.05
CA PHE A 465 -4.17 -18.53 5.26
C PHE A 465 -3.35 -17.37 5.81
N GLY A 466 -3.99 -16.39 6.47
CA GLY A 466 -3.31 -15.27 7.12
C GLY A 466 -2.42 -15.65 8.30
N PHE A 467 -2.35 -16.93 8.69
CA PHE A 467 -1.36 -17.45 9.64
C PHE A 467 -0.10 -18.01 8.96
N LEU A 468 -0.09 -18.10 7.62
CA LEU A 468 1.01 -18.62 6.81
C LEU A 468 1.96 -17.53 6.31
N LEU A 469 1.41 -16.33 6.08
CA LEU A 469 2.10 -15.08 5.70
C LEU A 469 2.22 -14.19 6.93
#